data_AF-A0A9E5YD18-F1
#
_entry.id   AF-A0A9E5YD18-F1
#
_cell.length_a   1.000
_cell.length_b   1.000
_cell.length_c   1.000
_cell.angle_alpha   90.00
_cell.angle_beta   90.00
_cell.angle_gamma   90.00
#
_symmetry.space_group_name_H-M   'P 1'
#
loop_
_entity.id
_entity.type
_entity.pdbx_description
1 polymer ?
#
loop_
_entity_poly.entity_id
_entity_poly.type
_entity_poly.pdbx_seq_one_letter_code
_entity_poly.pdbx_strand_id
1 'polypeptide(L)'
;YIVHGNHDSLDGWSANLNWPQNVHIFGGKAVEKTTFEKGGDKIAEIYGISFPKQEIRTNLALEFPEISKSKTSIFTIGLLHCNVGSNTGHEPYAPCALQDLISRNFDYWALGHIHNKTISNKQTPLVIYPGNPQGLNPGEDGKKGCFLINVDKNGDAITDFIETDYVRWFTEKLSIENLNTIDELISGIEKCIENIRKKMKGRLSICRIVLTDRGILHQIITRRGTLEDILQNLRENELTESQSVWIESIIDNTNPKIEKESLLKRKDFIGDLVRFFGEITHNNNVSEQLKKTIEPLFSSSSGRKLLESISDEYLLDLIEKAEKRCLDKLIEPDSNEN
;
A
#
# COMPACT_ATOMS: atom_id res chain seq x y z
N TYR A 1 -4.74 -27.33 5.94
CA TYR A 1 -4.10 -26.96 7.21
C TYR A 1 -4.39 -25.49 7.46
N ILE A 2 -4.92 -25.15 8.64
CA ILE A 2 -5.40 -23.80 8.96
C ILE A 2 -4.99 -23.46 10.40
N VAL A 3 -4.54 -22.23 10.62
CA VAL A 3 -4.52 -21.58 11.94
C VAL A 3 -5.56 -20.47 11.94
N HIS A 4 -6.27 -20.32 13.05
CA HIS A 4 -7.18 -19.20 13.26
C HIS A 4 -6.43 -17.94 13.69
N GLY A 5 -6.88 -16.79 13.20
CA GLY A 5 -6.33 -15.48 13.51
C GLY A 5 -7.22 -14.67 14.44
N ASN A 6 -7.07 -13.35 14.38
CA ASN A 6 -7.80 -12.41 15.23
C ASN A 6 -9.29 -12.26 14.87
N HIS A 7 -9.70 -12.54 13.63
CA HIS A 7 -11.10 -12.38 13.19
C HIS A 7 -11.96 -13.64 13.39
N ASP A 8 -11.32 -14.77 13.64
CA ASP A 8 -11.92 -16.09 13.66
C ASP A 8 -11.27 -16.98 14.73
N SER A 9 -10.84 -16.37 15.86
CA SER A 9 -10.20 -17.07 16.98
C SER A 9 -11.02 -18.25 17.48
N LEU A 10 -10.38 -19.17 18.20
CA LEU A 10 -11.01 -20.41 18.67
C LEU A 10 -12.19 -20.21 19.65
N ASP A 11 -12.31 -19.02 20.25
CA ASP A 11 -13.46 -18.59 21.08
C ASP A 11 -14.47 -17.72 20.30
N GLY A 12 -14.23 -17.50 19.01
CA GLY A 12 -15.03 -16.67 18.12
C GLY A 12 -16.18 -17.42 17.45
N TRP A 13 -16.87 -16.72 16.54
CA TRP A 13 -18.05 -17.23 15.84
C TRP A 13 -17.77 -18.48 14.98
N SER A 14 -16.56 -18.56 14.40
CA SER A 14 -16.10 -19.62 13.50
C SER A 14 -15.87 -20.96 14.20
N ALA A 15 -15.74 -20.96 15.53
CA ALA A 15 -15.48 -22.16 16.34
C ALA A 15 -16.59 -23.22 16.23
N ASN A 16 -17.79 -22.83 15.77
CA ASN A 16 -18.94 -23.71 15.61
C ASN A 16 -19.14 -24.23 14.17
N LEU A 17 -18.22 -23.92 13.23
CA LEU A 17 -18.35 -24.37 11.85
C LEU A 17 -17.94 -25.84 11.71
N ASN A 18 -18.74 -26.60 10.95
CA ASN A 18 -18.39 -27.95 10.54
C ASN A 18 -17.46 -27.90 9.33
N TRP A 19 -16.18 -28.17 9.56
CA TRP A 19 -15.17 -28.19 8.51
C TRP A 19 -15.16 -29.52 7.74
N PRO A 20 -14.83 -29.51 6.44
CA PRO A 20 -14.61 -30.73 5.68
C PRO A 20 -13.53 -31.61 6.29
N GLN A 21 -13.64 -32.95 6.13
CA GLN A 21 -12.71 -33.92 6.73
C GLN A 21 -11.25 -33.75 6.30
N ASN A 22 -11.00 -33.12 5.15
CA ASN A 22 -9.66 -32.84 4.64
C ASN A 22 -9.05 -31.55 5.21
N VAL A 23 -9.71 -30.87 6.13
CA VAL A 23 -9.20 -29.68 6.82
C VAL A 23 -8.65 -30.09 8.18
N HIS A 24 -7.36 -29.81 8.39
CA HIS A 24 -6.73 -29.88 9.69
C HIS A 24 -6.61 -28.47 10.28
N ILE A 25 -7.20 -28.25 11.45
CA ILE A 25 -7.17 -26.99 12.20
C ILE A 25 -6.28 -27.20 13.42
N PHE A 26 -5.28 -26.33 13.60
CA PHE A 26 -4.40 -26.39 14.76
C PHE A 26 -5.06 -25.76 15.98
N GLY A 27 -4.80 -26.29 17.17
CA GLY A 27 -5.23 -25.71 18.44
C GLY A 27 -4.47 -24.42 18.81
N GLY A 28 -4.86 -23.80 19.94
CA GLY A 28 -4.28 -22.53 20.42
C GLY A 28 -3.60 -22.60 21.78
N LYS A 29 -3.43 -23.80 22.36
CA LYS A 29 -2.79 -23.99 23.67
C LYS A 29 -1.26 -24.08 23.59
N ALA A 30 -0.75 -24.68 22.53
CA ALA A 30 0.67 -24.87 22.24
C ALA A 30 0.84 -25.05 20.73
N VAL A 31 2.08 -24.94 20.23
CA VAL A 31 2.39 -25.27 18.84
C VAL A 31 2.16 -26.76 18.61
N GLU A 32 1.28 -27.07 17.68
CA GLU A 32 0.97 -28.42 17.27
C GLU A 32 1.73 -28.79 16.00
N LYS A 33 2.03 -30.07 15.83
CA LYS A 33 2.73 -30.62 14.67
C LYS A 33 1.88 -31.69 14.01
N THR A 34 1.82 -31.65 12.68
CA THR A 34 1.25 -32.70 11.85
C THR A 34 2.20 -33.04 10.70
N THR A 35 2.15 -34.27 10.21
CA THR A 35 2.97 -34.74 9.09
C THR A 35 2.07 -34.96 7.88
N PHE A 36 2.42 -34.35 6.76
CA PHE A 36 1.77 -34.63 5.49
C PHE A 36 2.49 -35.80 4.80
N GLU A 37 1.74 -36.86 4.52
CA GLU A 37 2.24 -38.07 3.87
C GLU A 37 1.58 -38.26 2.51
N LYS A 38 2.36 -38.73 1.54
CA LYS A 38 1.87 -39.07 0.19
C LYS A 38 2.46 -40.40 -0.24
N GLY A 39 1.61 -41.39 -0.48
CA GLY A 39 2.07 -42.73 -0.88
C GLY A 39 2.86 -43.48 0.20
N GLY A 40 2.70 -43.10 1.47
CA GLY A 40 3.44 -43.68 2.61
C GLY A 40 4.75 -42.95 2.95
N ASP A 41 5.18 -42.00 2.11
CA ASP A 41 6.36 -41.18 2.37
C ASP A 41 5.98 -39.88 3.09
N LYS A 42 6.79 -39.51 4.09
CA LYS A 42 6.67 -38.23 4.79
C LYS A 42 7.23 -37.12 3.91
N ILE A 43 6.35 -36.22 3.47
CA ILE A 43 6.70 -35.16 2.52
C ILE A 43 7.03 -33.86 3.25
N ALA A 44 6.23 -33.49 4.25
CA ALA A 44 6.42 -32.25 5.00
C ALA A 44 5.94 -32.39 6.45
N GLU A 45 6.59 -31.65 7.36
CA GLU A 45 6.09 -31.41 8.72
C GLU A 45 5.53 -29.99 8.79
N ILE A 46 4.30 -29.87 9.29
CA ILE A 46 3.58 -28.61 9.37
C ILE A 46 3.32 -28.33 10.84
N TYR A 47 3.76 -27.15 11.26
CA TYR A 47 3.64 -26.65 12.61
C TYR A 47 2.68 -25.47 12.59
N GLY A 48 1.75 -25.41 13.55
CA GLY A 48 0.79 -24.32 13.62
C GLY A 48 0.31 -24.06 15.02
N ILE A 49 -0.08 -22.83 15.26
CA ILE A 49 -0.77 -22.40 16.48
C ILE A 49 -1.84 -21.38 16.10
N SER A 50 -3.07 -21.69 16.46
CA SER A 50 -4.22 -20.79 16.31
C SER A 50 -4.28 -19.78 17.44
N PHE A 51 -4.94 -18.66 17.21
CA PHE A 51 -5.27 -17.70 18.26
C PHE A 51 -6.33 -18.30 19.18
N PRO A 52 -6.03 -18.56 20.47
CA PRO A 52 -7.04 -19.03 21.42
C PRO A 52 -8.13 -17.98 21.69
N LYS A 53 -7.79 -16.69 21.49
CA LYS A 53 -8.65 -15.52 21.66
C LYS A 53 -8.31 -14.45 20.63
N GLN A 54 -9.23 -13.55 20.36
CA GLN A 54 -9.09 -12.49 19.35
C GLN A 54 -7.82 -11.64 19.51
N GLU A 55 -7.42 -11.34 20.74
CA GLU A 55 -6.26 -10.50 21.02
C GLU A 55 -5.11 -11.29 21.65
N ILE A 56 -4.02 -11.41 20.90
CA ILE A 56 -2.75 -11.97 21.35
C ILE A 56 -1.69 -10.88 21.28
N ARG A 57 -1.04 -10.58 22.41
CA ARG A 57 0.07 -9.59 22.48
C ARG A 57 1.44 -10.21 22.68
N THR A 58 1.49 -11.53 22.87
CA THR A 58 2.73 -12.29 23.04
C THR A 58 3.30 -12.70 21.69
N ASN A 59 4.62 -12.90 21.65
CA ASN A 59 5.31 -13.34 20.45
C ASN A 59 5.18 -14.87 20.28
N LEU A 60 4.16 -15.31 19.55
CA LEU A 60 3.92 -16.74 19.30
C LEU A 60 5.02 -17.40 18.46
N ALA A 61 5.80 -16.65 17.68
CA ALA A 61 6.90 -17.23 16.89
C ALA A 61 7.95 -17.90 17.79
N LEU A 62 8.13 -17.40 19.02
CA LEU A 62 9.09 -17.97 19.96
C LEU A 62 8.65 -19.30 20.59
N GLU A 63 7.36 -19.64 20.50
CA GLU A 63 6.81 -20.91 20.98
C GLU A 63 7.05 -22.06 19.99
N PHE A 64 7.42 -21.75 18.74
CA PHE A 64 7.79 -22.78 17.76
C PHE A 64 9.13 -23.41 18.16
N PRO A 65 9.30 -24.72 17.94
CA PRO A 65 10.57 -25.38 18.21
C PRO A 65 11.65 -24.88 17.26
N GLU A 66 12.90 -24.92 17.71
CA GLU A 66 14.04 -24.75 16.82
C GLU A 66 14.29 -26.06 16.06
N ILE A 67 14.29 -26.01 14.72
CA ILE A 67 14.50 -27.18 13.89
C ILE A 67 16.00 -27.46 13.71
N SER A 68 16.44 -28.62 14.17
CA SER A 68 17.78 -29.13 13.86
C SER A 68 17.81 -29.71 12.45
N LYS A 69 18.50 -29.03 11.53
CA LYS A 69 18.61 -29.45 10.12
C LYS A 69 19.73 -30.47 9.91
N SER A 70 19.44 -31.46 9.08
CA SER A 70 20.35 -32.49 8.59
C SER A 70 20.14 -32.66 7.08
N LYS A 71 21.05 -33.36 6.38
CA LYS A 71 20.95 -33.59 4.93
C LYS A 71 19.69 -34.38 4.51
N THR A 72 19.02 -35.04 5.45
CA THR A 72 17.79 -35.83 5.22
C THR A 72 16.59 -35.26 5.96
N SER A 73 16.64 -33.98 6.35
CA SER A 73 15.53 -33.35 7.07
C SER A 73 14.31 -33.22 6.15
N ILE A 74 13.15 -33.57 6.69
CA ILE A 74 11.86 -33.34 6.06
C ILE A 74 11.61 -31.83 5.95
N PHE A 75 10.95 -31.40 4.88
CA PHE A 75 10.61 -29.99 4.67
C PHE A 75 9.68 -29.49 5.79
N THR A 76 10.02 -28.38 6.44
CA THR A 76 9.28 -27.84 7.59
C THR A 76 8.58 -26.53 7.28
N ILE A 77 7.27 -26.50 7.57
CA ILE A 77 6.39 -25.36 7.36
C ILE A 77 5.89 -24.84 8.70
N GLY A 78 6.14 -23.56 9.00
CA GLY A 78 5.51 -22.85 10.10
C GLY A 78 4.30 -22.06 9.59
N LEU A 79 3.12 -22.35 10.12
CA LEU A 79 1.87 -21.66 9.81
C LEU A 79 1.53 -20.73 10.98
N LEU A 80 1.58 -19.41 10.75
CA LEU A 80 1.46 -18.42 11.82
C LEU A 80 0.72 -17.16 11.39
N HIS A 81 -0.28 -16.75 12.16
CA HIS A 81 -0.96 -15.48 11.99
C HIS A 81 -0.34 -14.43 12.90
N CYS A 82 0.40 -13.45 12.37
CA CYS A 82 1.18 -12.53 13.18
C CYS A 82 1.51 -11.21 12.48
N ASN A 83 1.99 -10.23 13.25
CA ASN A 83 2.67 -9.05 12.73
C ASN A 83 4.18 -9.22 12.78
N VAL A 84 4.85 -9.17 11.63
CA VAL A 84 6.32 -9.11 11.56
C VAL A 84 6.78 -7.66 11.45
N GLY A 85 7.63 -7.23 12.39
CA GLY A 85 8.21 -5.88 12.43
C GLY A 85 7.34 -4.83 13.12
N SER A 86 7.78 -3.58 13.08
CA SER A 86 7.03 -2.40 13.55
C SER A 86 6.44 -1.64 12.36
N ASN A 87 5.27 -1.03 12.53
CA ASN A 87 4.50 -0.31 11.49
C ASN A 87 3.89 -1.16 10.36
N THR A 88 3.12 -2.19 10.72
CA THR A 88 2.30 -2.92 9.73
C THR A 88 1.02 -2.18 9.34
N GLY A 89 0.67 -1.06 10.00
CA GLY A 89 -0.62 -0.40 9.86
C GLY A 89 -1.78 -1.13 10.58
N HIS A 90 -1.45 -2.16 11.36
CA HIS A 90 -2.39 -2.94 12.16
C HIS A 90 -2.03 -2.85 13.65
N GLU A 91 -3.01 -3.12 14.52
CA GLU A 91 -2.77 -3.36 15.95
C GLU A 91 -1.77 -4.52 16.12
N PRO A 92 -0.90 -4.51 17.15
CA PRO A 92 0.17 -5.48 17.32
C PRO A 92 -0.37 -6.84 17.81
N TYR A 93 -1.06 -7.55 16.93
CA TYR A 93 -1.50 -8.92 17.11
C TYR A 93 -0.35 -9.89 16.86
N ALA A 94 -0.03 -10.69 17.89
CA ALA A 94 1.10 -11.61 17.97
C ALA A 94 2.38 -11.01 17.35
N PRO A 95 2.90 -9.89 17.87
CA PRO A 95 4.01 -9.19 17.25
C PRO A 95 5.28 -10.03 17.35
N CYS A 96 6.05 -10.08 16.27
CA CYS A 96 7.35 -10.77 16.22
C CYS A 96 8.34 -10.01 15.33
N ALA A 97 9.63 -10.20 15.56
CA ALA A 97 10.67 -9.76 14.65
C ALA A 97 10.91 -10.81 13.58
N LEU A 98 11.35 -10.40 12.39
CA LEU A 98 11.75 -11.34 11.34
C LEU A 98 12.86 -12.29 11.84
N GLN A 99 13.75 -11.79 12.70
CA GLN A 99 14.82 -12.59 13.31
C GLN A 99 14.29 -13.73 14.19
N ASP A 100 13.13 -13.54 14.83
CA ASP A 100 12.49 -14.59 15.64
C ASP A 100 12.10 -15.77 14.75
N LEU A 101 11.59 -15.50 13.54
CA LEU A 101 11.25 -16.54 12.56
C LEU A 101 12.49 -17.22 11.96
N ILE A 102 13.53 -16.43 11.66
CA ILE A 102 14.81 -16.94 11.12
C ILE A 102 15.49 -17.88 12.12
N SER A 103 15.53 -17.50 13.39
CA SER A 103 16.19 -18.28 14.45
C SER A 103 15.58 -19.67 14.69
N ARG A 104 14.34 -19.93 14.25
CA ARG A 104 13.69 -21.25 14.38
C ARG A 104 14.10 -22.25 13.31
N ASN A 105 14.80 -21.80 12.26
CA ASN A 105 15.39 -22.67 11.23
C ASN A 105 14.37 -23.55 10.47
N PHE A 106 13.17 -23.03 10.23
CA PHE A 106 12.18 -23.64 9.33
C PHE A 106 12.62 -23.51 7.86
N ASP A 107 11.97 -24.23 6.94
CA ASP A 107 12.20 -23.99 5.50
C ASP A 107 11.27 -22.90 4.97
N TYR A 108 10.02 -22.88 5.45
CA TYR A 108 9.00 -21.94 5.01
C TYR A 108 8.09 -21.49 6.14
N TRP A 109 7.86 -20.19 6.24
CA TRP A 109 6.84 -19.55 7.06
C TRP A 109 5.68 -19.06 6.19
N ALA A 110 4.56 -19.75 6.28
CA ALA A 110 3.28 -19.36 5.73
C ALA A 110 2.58 -18.42 6.72
N LEU A 111 2.68 -17.11 6.49
CA LEU A 111 2.12 -16.11 7.39
C LEU A 111 0.70 -15.69 7.00
N GLY A 112 -0.09 -15.27 7.98
CA GLY A 112 -1.38 -14.60 7.81
C GLY A 112 -1.46 -13.32 8.64
N HIS A 113 -2.50 -12.51 8.42
CA HIS A 113 -2.85 -11.22 9.07
C HIS A 113 -2.74 -10.00 8.16
N ILE A 114 -1.63 -9.85 7.44
CA ILE A 114 -1.42 -8.72 6.53
C ILE A 114 -2.15 -8.96 5.20
N HIS A 115 -3.04 -8.05 4.80
CA HIS A 115 -3.86 -8.19 3.59
C HIS A 115 -3.09 -7.83 2.29
N ASN A 116 -1.93 -7.20 2.42
CA ASN A 116 -1.04 -6.94 1.29
C ASN A 116 0.03 -8.02 1.18
N LYS A 117 0.15 -8.61 -0.02
CA LYS A 117 1.14 -9.64 -0.28
C LYS A 117 2.54 -9.09 -0.05
N THR A 118 3.34 -9.82 0.71
CA THR A 118 4.70 -9.40 1.09
C THR A 118 5.59 -10.63 1.21
N ILE A 119 6.77 -10.57 0.59
CA ILE A 119 7.83 -11.57 0.80
C ILE A 119 8.85 -10.95 1.75
N SER A 120 8.72 -11.26 3.03
CA SER A 120 9.55 -10.69 4.10
C SER A 120 10.96 -11.29 4.14
N ASN A 121 11.12 -12.52 3.64
CA ASN A 121 12.43 -13.12 3.37
C ASN A 121 12.34 -14.02 2.13
N LYS A 122 13.31 -13.88 1.21
CA LYS A 122 13.39 -14.67 -0.04
C LYS A 122 14.32 -15.89 0.05
N GLN A 123 15.20 -15.90 1.04
CA GLN A 123 16.11 -17.03 1.31
C GLN A 123 15.50 -17.94 2.37
N THR A 124 16.13 -19.06 2.69
CA THR A 124 15.69 -19.94 3.78
C THR A 124 15.90 -19.29 5.16
N PRO A 125 14.89 -19.25 6.05
CA PRO A 125 13.49 -19.66 5.80
C PRO A 125 12.78 -18.68 4.87
N LEU A 126 12.08 -19.19 3.86
CA LEU A 126 11.19 -18.38 3.04
C LEU A 126 10.08 -17.82 3.96
N VAL A 127 9.81 -16.51 3.94
CA VAL A 127 8.78 -15.89 4.81
C VAL A 127 7.82 -15.07 3.97
N ILE A 128 6.55 -15.48 3.92
CA ILE A 128 5.56 -14.88 3.01
C ILE A 128 4.24 -14.60 3.71
N TYR A 129 3.75 -13.38 3.54
CA TYR A 129 2.34 -13.03 3.64
C TYR A 129 1.70 -13.13 2.25
N PRO A 130 0.70 -14.00 2.02
CA PRO A 130 0.04 -14.10 0.72
C PRO A 130 -0.87 -12.90 0.44
N GLY A 131 -1.23 -12.12 1.47
CA GLY A 131 -2.28 -11.11 1.39
C GLY A 131 -3.66 -11.74 1.52
N ASN A 132 -4.69 -10.99 1.14
CA ASN A 132 -6.04 -11.51 0.99
C ASN A 132 -6.30 -12.02 -0.46
N PRO A 133 -7.20 -13.00 -0.64
CA PRO A 133 -7.52 -13.53 -1.97
C PRO A 133 -8.46 -12.62 -2.79
N GLN A 134 -9.20 -11.74 -2.13
CA GLN A 134 -10.15 -10.80 -2.74
C GLN A 134 -10.21 -9.51 -1.91
N GLY A 135 -9.95 -8.38 -2.55
CA GLY A 135 -10.05 -7.05 -1.93
C GLY A 135 -11.49 -6.68 -1.61
N LEU A 136 -11.74 -6.12 -0.44
CA LEU A 136 -13.08 -5.75 0.04
C LEU A 136 -13.28 -4.23 0.18
N ASN A 137 -12.20 -3.45 0.12
CA ASN A 137 -12.26 -1.99 0.25
C ASN A 137 -11.12 -1.31 -0.55
N PRO A 138 -11.17 0.02 -0.75
CA PRO A 138 -10.16 0.76 -1.50
C PRO A 138 -8.73 0.73 -0.94
N GLY A 139 -8.55 0.40 0.34
CA GLY A 139 -7.22 0.18 0.93
C GLY A 139 -6.60 -1.17 0.55
N GLU A 140 -7.36 -2.04 -0.10
CA GLU A 140 -6.93 -3.35 -0.59
C GLU A 140 -6.89 -3.37 -2.12
N ASP A 141 -6.25 -2.36 -2.70
CA ASP A 141 -6.12 -2.21 -4.14
C ASP A 141 -5.15 -3.21 -4.79
N GLY A 142 -5.24 -3.30 -6.11
CA GLY A 142 -4.32 -4.09 -6.92
C GLY A 142 -4.59 -5.61 -6.87
N LYS A 143 -3.50 -6.38 -7.05
CA LYS A 143 -3.58 -7.82 -7.30
C LYS A 143 -3.73 -8.62 -6.01
N LYS A 144 -4.76 -9.46 -5.92
CA LYS A 144 -5.09 -10.29 -4.76
C LYS A 144 -5.12 -11.76 -5.16
N GLY A 145 -4.78 -12.66 -4.23
CA GLY A 145 -4.37 -13.99 -4.64
C GLY A 145 -3.80 -14.85 -3.54
N CYS A 146 -3.08 -15.88 -3.99
CA CYS A 146 -2.31 -16.77 -3.14
C CYS A 146 -0.93 -17.03 -3.77
N PHE A 147 -0.02 -17.63 -2.99
CA PHE A 147 1.23 -18.15 -3.52
C PHE A 147 1.15 -19.66 -3.72
N LEU A 148 1.56 -20.11 -4.90
CA LEU A 148 1.96 -21.49 -5.13
C LEU A 148 3.45 -21.62 -4.78
N ILE A 149 3.74 -22.52 -3.84
CA ILE A 149 5.11 -22.82 -3.41
C ILE A 149 5.46 -24.20 -3.96
N ASN A 150 6.36 -24.24 -4.93
CA ASN A 150 6.87 -25.46 -5.53
C ASN A 150 8.18 -25.84 -4.85
N VAL A 151 8.20 -26.95 -4.12
CA VAL A 151 9.37 -27.45 -3.40
C VAL A 151 9.93 -28.66 -4.13
N ASP A 152 11.22 -28.64 -4.45
CA ASP A 152 11.90 -29.77 -5.08
C ASP A 152 12.39 -30.82 -4.06
N LYS A 153 13.00 -31.90 -4.56
CA LYS A 153 13.53 -32.99 -3.72
C LYS A 153 14.69 -32.59 -2.80
N ASN A 154 15.34 -31.46 -3.06
CA ASN A 154 16.44 -30.93 -2.26
C ASN A 154 15.93 -29.95 -1.19
N GLY A 155 14.64 -29.61 -1.21
CA GLY A 155 14.03 -28.62 -0.33
C GLY A 155 14.09 -27.19 -0.87
N ASP A 156 14.52 -27.00 -2.12
CA ASP A 156 14.55 -25.67 -2.75
C ASP A 156 13.14 -25.27 -3.16
N ALA A 157 12.72 -24.06 -2.74
CA ALA A 157 11.37 -23.55 -2.96
C ALA A 157 11.34 -22.43 -4.00
N ILE A 158 10.49 -22.59 -5.02
CA ILE A 158 10.15 -21.55 -6.01
C ILE A 158 8.73 -21.04 -5.72
N THR A 159 8.53 -19.73 -5.85
CA THR A 159 7.28 -19.06 -5.47
C THR A 159 6.64 -18.37 -6.64
N ASP A 160 5.37 -18.69 -6.90
CA ASP A 160 4.56 -18.10 -7.96
C ASP A 160 3.30 -17.48 -7.35
N PHE A 161 3.03 -16.22 -7.64
CA PHE A 161 1.79 -15.57 -7.19
C PHE A 161 0.67 -15.81 -8.20
N ILE A 162 -0.41 -16.44 -7.73
CA ILE A 162 -1.61 -16.71 -8.52
C ILE A 162 -2.68 -15.70 -8.14
N GLU A 163 -3.11 -14.89 -9.11
CA GLU A 163 -4.22 -13.95 -8.93
C GLU A 163 -5.55 -14.72 -8.81
N THR A 164 -6.30 -14.47 -7.75
CA THR A 164 -7.60 -15.11 -7.50
C THR A 164 -8.75 -14.10 -7.38
N ASP A 165 -8.48 -12.79 -7.36
CA ASP A 165 -9.55 -11.81 -7.30
C ASP A 165 -10.47 -11.87 -8.51
N TYR A 166 -11.76 -11.79 -8.20
CA TYR A 166 -12.81 -11.64 -9.18
C TYR A 166 -13.07 -10.15 -9.49
N VAL A 167 -12.98 -9.30 -8.46
CA VAL A 167 -13.16 -7.84 -8.56
C VAL A 167 -11.88 -7.15 -8.12
N ARG A 168 -11.36 -6.19 -8.90
CA ARG A 168 -10.14 -5.46 -8.56
C ARG A 168 -10.43 -4.02 -8.16
N TRP A 169 -9.89 -3.63 -7.01
CA TRP A 169 -9.91 -2.25 -6.53
C TRP A 169 -8.77 -1.42 -7.11
N PHE A 170 -9.09 -0.17 -7.43
CA PHE A 170 -8.16 0.85 -7.90
C PHE A 170 -8.36 2.14 -7.11
N THR A 171 -7.28 2.84 -6.83
CA THR A 171 -7.32 4.25 -6.40
C THR A 171 -6.50 5.07 -7.40
N GLU A 172 -7.18 5.90 -8.19
CA GLU A 172 -6.55 6.76 -9.19
C GLU A 172 -6.57 8.22 -8.71
N LYS A 173 -5.45 8.92 -8.90
CA LYS A 173 -5.33 10.35 -8.56
C LYS A 173 -5.50 11.19 -9.82
N LEU A 174 -6.32 12.23 -9.73
CA LEU A 174 -6.54 13.19 -10.81
C LEU A 174 -6.25 14.60 -10.30
N SER A 175 -5.24 15.24 -10.88
CA SER A 175 -4.87 16.62 -10.58
C SER A 175 -5.86 17.62 -11.19
N ILE A 176 -6.22 18.66 -10.44
CA ILE A 176 -7.06 19.77 -10.94
C ILE A 176 -6.27 20.98 -11.46
N GLU A 177 -4.93 20.94 -11.44
CA GLU A 177 -4.08 22.13 -11.65
C GLU A 177 -4.30 22.85 -13.00
N ASN A 178 -4.64 22.10 -14.03
CA ASN A 178 -4.86 22.62 -15.38
C ASN A 178 -6.29 22.42 -15.89
N LEU A 179 -7.21 22.09 -14.98
CA LEU A 179 -8.63 21.91 -15.31
C LEU A 179 -9.37 23.21 -14.98
N ASN A 180 -10.07 23.75 -15.98
CA ASN A 180 -10.76 25.02 -15.91
C ASN A 180 -12.28 24.87 -15.89
N THR A 181 -12.81 23.73 -16.34
CA THR A 181 -14.25 23.46 -16.42
C THR A 181 -14.63 22.12 -15.80
N ILE A 182 -15.90 21.97 -15.42
CA ILE A 182 -16.43 20.68 -14.93
C ILE A 182 -16.40 19.62 -16.03
N ASP A 183 -16.61 19.99 -17.29
CA ASP A 183 -16.52 19.05 -18.42
C ASP A 183 -15.10 18.50 -18.59
N GLU A 184 -14.07 19.33 -18.40
CA GLU A 184 -12.68 18.89 -18.39
C GLU A 184 -12.38 17.93 -17.22
N LEU A 185 -12.97 18.17 -16.05
CA LEU A 185 -12.87 17.28 -14.90
C LEU A 185 -13.51 15.93 -15.18
N ILE A 186 -14.77 15.91 -15.66
CA ILE A 186 -15.49 14.70 -16.03
C ILE A 186 -14.69 13.92 -17.09
N SER A 187 -14.24 14.59 -18.15
CA SER A 187 -13.40 13.99 -19.18
C SER A 187 -12.09 13.41 -18.63
N GLY A 188 -11.51 14.05 -17.61
CA GLY A 188 -10.33 13.55 -16.90
C GLY A 188 -10.61 12.26 -16.14
N ILE A 189 -11.75 12.20 -15.43
CA ILE A 189 -12.20 11.02 -14.70
C ILE A 189 -12.50 9.86 -15.65
N GLU A 190 -13.22 10.13 -16.75
CA GLU A 190 -13.50 9.15 -17.79
C GLU A 190 -12.21 8.56 -18.38
N LYS A 191 -11.18 9.38 -18.61
CA LYS A 191 -9.87 8.87 -19.04
C LYS A 191 -9.23 7.94 -18.00
N CYS A 192 -9.35 8.23 -16.71
CA CYS A 192 -8.89 7.32 -15.65
C CYS A 192 -9.63 5.97 -15.72
N ILE A 193 -10.95 6.01 -15.88
CA ILE A 193 -11.81 4.83 -16.03
C ILE A 193 -11.41 3.99 -17.25
N GLU A 194 -11.25 4.62 -18.42
CA GLU A 194 -10.81 3.94 -19.65
C GLU A 194 -9.44 3.26 -19.48
N ASN A 195 -8.52 3.91 -18.78
CA ASN A 195 -7.21 3.35 -18.51
C ASN A 195 -7.29 2.10 -17.63
N ILE A 196 -8.17 2.10 -16.61
CA ILE A 196 -8.44 0.91 -15.80
C ILE A 196 -9.02 -0.21 -16.67
N ARG A 197 -10.04 0.11 -17.48
CA ARG A 197 -10.71 -0.86 -18.37
C ARG A 197 -9.71 -1.55 -19.30
N LYS A 198 -8.84 -0.77 -19.95
CA LYS A 198 -7.77 -1.29 -20.83
C LYS A 198 -6.78 -2.19 -20.09
N LYS A 199 -6.39 -1.84 -18.86
CA LYS A 199 -5.48 -2.65 -18.04
C LYS A 199 -6.11 -3.99 -17.65
N MET A 200 -7.42 -4.02 -17.41
CA MET A 200 -8.10 -5.15 -16.78
C MET A 200 -8.70 -6.18 -17.73
N LYS A 201 -8.74 -5.90 -19.04
CA LYS A 201 -9.12 -6.86 -20.10
C LYS A 201 -10.35 -7.72 -19.76
N GLY A 202 -11.39 -7.08 -19.21
CA GLY A 202 -12.66 -7.74 -18.87
C GLY A 202 -12.83 -8.22 -17.43
N ARG A 203 -11.86 -7.99 -16.52
CA ARG A 203 -12.11 -8.20 -15.09
C ARG A 203 -12.94 -7.06 -14.50
N LEU A 204 -13.91 -7.41 -13.65
CA LEU A 204 -14.69 -6.44 -12.89
C LEU A 204 -13.76 -5.55 -12.06
N SER A 205 -14.00 -4.26 -12.10
CA SER A 205 -13.14 -3.28 -11.46
C SER A 205 -13.97 -2.27 -10.69
N ILE A 206 -13.47 -1.87 -9.53
CA ILE A 206 -14.02 -0.79 -8.73
C ILE A 206 -12.93 0.27 -8.58
N CYS A 207 -13.25 1.54 -8.79
CA CYS A 207 -12.29 2.62 -8.66
C CYS A 207 -12.74 3.70 -7.68
N ARG A 208 -11.79 4.18 -6.88
CA ARG A 208 -11.87 5.44 -6.16
C ARG A 208 -11.07 6.49 -6.92
N ILE A 209 -11.67 7.64 -7.18
CA ILE A 209 -10.99 8.79 -7.74
C ILE A 209 -10.62 9.73 -6.60
N VAL A 210 -9.37 10.16 -6.53
CA VAL A 210 -8.92 11.18 -5.57
C VAL A 210 -8.52 12.41 -6.36
N LEU A 211 -9.28 13.49 -6.21
CA LEU A 211 -8.97 14.78 -6.82
C LEU A 211 -7.89 15.46 -5.99
N THR A 212 -6.81 15.91 -6.64
CA THR A 212 -5.64 16.48 -5.95
C THR A 212 -5.23 17.82 -6.50
N ASP A 213 -4.29 18.46 -5.79
CA ASP A 213 -3.62 19.69 -6.18
C ASP A 213 -4.53 20.93 -6.16
N ARG A 214 -3.98 22.06 -6.60
CA ARG A 214 -4.59 23.38 -6.54
C ARG A 214 -5.19 23.78 -7.88
N GLY A 215 -6.39 24.31 -7.91
CA GLY A 215 -7.00 24.73 -9.18
C GLY A 215 -8.21 25.63 -9.00
N ILE A 216 -8.67 26.23 -10.10
CA ILE A 216 -9.84 27.13 -10.06
C ILE A 216 -11.13 26.36 -9.75
N LEU A 217 -11.16 25.06 -10.07
CA LEU A 217 -12.32 24.20 -9.82
C LEU A 217 -12.55 23.88 -8.35
N HIS A 218 -11.58 24.11 -7.46
CA HIS A 218 -11.73 23.83 -6.02
C HIS A 218 -13.00 24.47 -5.43
N GLN A 219 -13.29 25.73 -5.78
CA GLN A 219 -14.48 26.43 -5.30
C GLN A 219 -15.81 25.85 -5.81
N ILE A 220 -15.77 25.09 -6.90
CA ILE A 220 -16.95 24.42 -7.47
C ILE A 220 -17.07 23.03 -6.85
N ILE A 221 -15.97 22.28 -6.81
CA ILE A 221 -15.88 20.92 -6.25
C ILE A 221 -16.34 20.88 -4.79
N THR A 222 -15.92 21.86 -3.98
CA THR A 222 -16.26 21.95 -2.55
C THR A 222 -17.73 22.30 -2.28
N ARG A 223 -18.52 22.69 -3.31
CA ARG A 223 -19.95 22.95 -3.11
C ARG A 223 -20.67 21.64 -2.88
N ARG A 224 -21.42 21.58 -1.78
CA ARG A 224 -22.25 20.43 -1.39
C ARG A 224 -23.10 19.92 -2.57
N GLY A 225 -23.04 18.61 -2.84
CA GLY A 225 -23.80 17.95 -3.90
C GLY A 225 -23.05 17.83 -5.23
N THR A 226 -22.02 18.65 -5.47
CA THR A 226 -21.34 18.70 -6.78
C THR A 226 -20.68 17.36 -7.13
N LEU A 227 -19.91 16.78 -6.19
CA LEU A 227 -19.24 15.51 -6.43
C LEU A 227 -20.23 14.33 -6.43
N GLU A 228 -21.30 14.41 -5.65
CA GLU A 228 -22.37 13.42 -5.66
C GLU A 228 -23.09 13.37 -7.01
N ASP A 229 -23.42 14.52 -7.59
CA ASP A 229 -24.06 14.64 -8.88
C ASP A 229 -23.15 14.11 -10.01
N ILE A 230 -21.86 14.48 -9.99
CA ILE A 230 -20.86 13.97 -10.95
C ILE A 230 -20.74 12.45 -10.81
N LEU A 231 -20.62 11.94 -9.58
CA LEU A 231 -20.50 10.51 -9.31
C LEU A 231 -21.73 9.73 -9.80
N GLN A 232 -22.93 10.26 -9.59
CA GLN A 232 -24.16 9.63 -10.05
C GLN A 232 -24.19 9.55 -11.59
N ASN A 233 -23.88 10.66 -12.28
CA ASN A 233 -23.85 10.68 -13.74
C ASN A 233 -22.84 9.66 -14.32
N LEU A 234 -21.62 9.63 -13.77
CA LEU A 234 -20.60 8.68 -14.19
C LEU A 234 -21.03 7.22 -13.98
N ARG A 235 -21.69 6.91 -12.86
CA ARG A 235 -22.23 5.57 -12.59
C ARG A 235 -23.33 5.17 -13.56
N GLU A 236 -24.24 6.10 -13.89
CA GLU A 236 -25.31 5.85 -14.85
C GLU A 236 -24.74 5.50 -16.23
N ASN A 237 -23.67 6.18 -16.66
CA ASN A 237 -22.99 5.87 -17.93
C ASN A 237 -22.38 4.46 -17.90
N GLU A 238 -21.70 4.07 -16.81
CA GLU A 238 -21.07 2.76 -16.68
C GLU A 238 -22.06 1.58 -16.63
N LEU A 239 -23.34 1.81 -16.30
CA LEU A 239 -24.35 0.73 -16.33
C LEU A 239 -24.61 0.19 -17.75
N THR A 240 -24.32 0.99 -18.77
CA THR A 240 -24.52 0.61 -20.18
C THR A 240 -23.28 -0.06 -20.80
N GLU A 241 -22.16 -0.05 -20.10
CA GLU A 241 -20.88 -0.55 -20.58
C GLU A 241 -20.71 -2.06 -20.38
N SER A 242 -20.17 -2.74 -21.40
CA SER A 242 -19.93 -4.19 -21.36
C SER A 242 -18.81 -4.62 -20.41
N GLN A 243 -17.90 -3.70 -20.10
CA GLN A 243 -16.77 -3.89 -19.18
C GLN A 243 -16.73 -2.72 -18.19
N SER A 244 -17.78 -2.61 -17.39
CA SER A 244 -17.98 -1.49 -16.48
C SER A 244 -16.90 -1.44 -15.39
N VAL A 245 -16.44 -0.23 -15.11
CA VAL A 245 -15.58 0.10 -13.98
C VAL A 245 -16.45 0.89 -13.00
N TRP A 246 -16.84 0.25 -11.91
CA TRP A 246 -17.71 0.90 -10.94
C TRP A 246 -16.95 1.98 -10.16
N ILE A 247 -17.42 3.22 -10.22
CA ILE A 247 -16.85 4.30 -9.40
C ILE A 247 -17.44 4.19 -7.99
N GLU A 248 -16.62 3.87 -6.97
CA GLU A 248 -17.06 3.78 -5.57
C GLU A 248 -17.21 5.16 -4.92
N SER A 249 -16.25 6.05 -5.14
CA SER A 249 -16.27 7.41 -4.61
C SER A 249 -15.36 8.34 -5.40
N ILE A 250 -15.64 9.65 -5.27
CA ILE A 250 -14.73 10.74 -5.63
C ILE A 250 -14.38 11.47 -4.34
N ILE A 251 -13.11 11.48 -3.98
CA ILE A 251 -12.60 12.13 -2.77
C ILE A 251 -11.98 13.47 -3.14
N ASP A 252 -12.40 14.53 -2.45
CA ASP A 252 -11.83 15.87 -2.59
C ASP A 252 -10.61 16.03 -1.69
N ASN A 253 -9.41 16.02 -2.28
CA ASN A 253 -8.17 16.49 -1.67
C ASN A 253 -7.61 17.71 -2.42
N THR A 254 -8.48 18.49 -3.05
CA THR A 254 -8.10 19.67 -3.82
C THR A 254 -7.90 20.88 -2.92
N ASN A 255 -7.18 21.86 -3.45
CA ASN A 255 -6.89 23.10 -2.75
C ASN A 255 -7.22 24.31 -3.64
N PRO A 256 -7.49 25.49 -3.06
CA PRO A 256 -7.72 26.68 -3.86
C PRO A 256 -6.46 27.07 -4.64
N LYS A 257 -6.66 27.57 -5.85
CA LYS A 257 -5.59 28.17 -6.66
C LYS A 257 -4.93 29.30 -5.85
N ILE A 258 -3.60 29.30 -5.81
CA ILE A 258 -2.84 30.36 -5.16
C ILE A 258 -2.78 31.57 -6.11
N GLU A 259 -3.35 32.68 -5.68
CA GLU A 259 -3.16 33.97 -6.32
C GLU A 259 -1.91 34.64 -5.72
N LYS A 260 -0.76 34.49 -6.39
CA LYS A 260 0.54 34.99 -5.92
C LYS A 260 0.52 36.49 -5.60
N GLU A 261 -0.17 37.29 -6.42
CA GLU A 261 -0.34 38.72 -6.19
C GLU A 261 -1.09 39.04 -4.88
N SER A 262 -2.04 38.19 -4.49
CA SER A 262 -2.75 38.32 -3.21
C SER A 262 -1.83 37.96 -2.04
N LEU A 263 -1.05 36.88 -2.16
CA LEU A 263 -0.08 36.48 -1.14
C LEU A 263 1.02 37.53 -0.92
N LEU A 264 1.53 38.14 -1.98
CA LEU A 264 2.54 39.20 -1.91
C LEU A 264 2.08 40.41 -1.08
N LYS A 265 0.77 40.67 -1.00
CA LYS A 265 0.17 41.76 -0.22
C LYS A 265 0.00 41.43 1.27
N ARG A 266 0.08 40.15 1.66
CA ARG A 266 -0.07 39.72 3.06
C ARG A 266 1.12 40.19 3.90
N LYS A 267 0.85 40.61 5.14
CA LYS A 267 1.86 41.02 6.14
C LYS A 267 2.04 39.95 7.22
N ASP A 268 2.06 38.69 6.80
CA ASP A 268 2.27 37.52 7.65
C ASP A 268 3.42 36.66 7.09
N PHE A 269 3.72 35.56 7.78
CA PHE A 269 4.78 34.63 7.41
C PHE A 269 4.64 34.09 5.97
N ILE A 270 3.41 33.84 5.50
CA ILE A 270 3.16 33.37 4.13
C ILE A 270 3.53 34.46 3.13
N GLY A 271 3.13 35.71 3.39
CA GLY A 271 3.54 36.84 2.57
C GLY A 271 5.05 37.05 2.55
N ASP A 272 5.72 36.92 3.69
CA ASP A 272 7.18 37.01 3.80
C ASP A 272 7.88 35.91 2.99
N LEU A 273 7.36 34.68 3.05
CA LEU A 273 7.88 33.54 2.29
C LEU A 273 7.78 33.77 0.78
N VAL A 274 6.62 34.22 0.28
CA VAL A 274 6.44 34.49 -1.15
C VAL A 274 7.34 35.64 -1.62
N ARG A 275 7.51 36.68 -0.80
CA ARG A 275 8.48 37.77 -1.08
C ARG A 275 9.91 37.23 -1.13
N PHE A 276 10.30 36.37 -0.20
CA PHE A 276 11.63 35.75 -0.17
C PHE A 276 11.92 34.93 -1.44
N PHE A 277 10.98 34.09 -1.89
CA PHE A 277 11.12 33.38 -3.17
C PHE A 277 11.14 34.34 -4.38
N GLY A 278 10.38 35.43 -4.32
CA GLY A 278 10.46 36.54 -5.29
C GLY A 278 11.84 37.19 -5.35
N GLU A 279 12.48 37.42 -4.21
CA GLU A 279 13.84 37.97 -4.14
C GLU A 279 14.87 37.01 -4.73
N ILE A 280 14.79 35.71 -4.43
CA ILE A 280 15.72 34.70 -4.99
C ILE A 280 15.62 34.70 -6.53
N THR A 281 14.40 34.75 -7.07
CA THR A 281 14.17 34.66 -8.53
C THR A 281 14.57 35.94 -9.27
N HIS A 282 14.47 37.12 -8.64
CA HIS A 282 14.71 38.41 -9.30
C HIS A 282 16.06 39.05 -8.95
N ASN A 283 16.76 38.56 -7.91
CA ASN A 283 18.06 39.05 -7.49
C ASN A 283 19.17 38.02 -7.82
N ASN A 284 19.89 38.28 -8.91
CA ASN A 284 20.98 37.42 -9.38
C ASN A 284 22.04 37.11 -8.31
N ASN A 285 22.28 38.03 -7.37
CA ASN A 285 23.26 37.79 -6.31
C ASN A 285 22.79 36.72 -5.31
N VAL A 286 21.49 36.74 -4.97
CA VAL A 286 20.89 35.76 -4.05
C VAL A 286 20.80 34.39 -4.72
N SER A 287 20.40 34.35 -6.00
CA SER A 287 20.37 33.12 -6.80
C SER A 287 21.75 32.48 -6.93
N GLU A 288 22.80 33.26 -7.22
CA GLU A 288 24.19 32.79 -7.27
C GLU A 288 24.67 32.25 -5.91
N GLN A 289 24.31 32.89 -4.81
CA GLN A 289 24.64 32.41 -3.48
C GLN A 289 23.95 31.07 -3.16
N LEU A 290 22.68 30.92 -3.56
CA LEU A 290 21.95 29.66 -3.42
C LEU A 290 22.60 28.56 -4.26
N LYS A 291 22.93 28.86 -5.53
CA LYS A 291 23.61 27.94 -6.45
C LYS A 291 24.91 27.40 -5.86
N LYS A 292 25.77 28.29 -5.34
CA LYS A 292 27.02 27.91 -4.64
C LYS A 292 26.79 27.05 -3.41
N THR A 293 25.68 27.30 -2.69
CA THR A 293 25.34 26.54 -1.48
C THR A 293 24.95 25.09 -1.80
N ILE A 294 24.25 24.88 -2.92
CA ILE A 294 23.80 23.54 -3.34
C ILE A 294 24.75 22.83 -4.30
N GLU A 295 25.70 23.55 -4.92
CA GLU A 295 26.71 23.01 -5.84
C GLU A 295 27.46 21.76 -5.33
N PRO A 296 27.83 21.64 -4.02
CA PRO A 296 28.44 20.43 -3.49
C PRO A 296 27.59 19.15 -3.69
N LEU A 297 26.25 19.28 -3.69
CA LEU A 297 25.35 18.15 -3.91
C LEU A 297 25.50 17.59 -5.33
N PHE A 298 25.60 18.48 -6.33
CA PHE A 298 25.72 18.13 -7.75
C PHE A 298 27.14 17.72 -8.14
N SER A 299 28.16 18.24 -7.47
CA SER A 299 29.58 17.97 -7.80
C SER A 299 30.18 16.78 -7.04
N SER A 300 29.55 16.31 -5.95
CA SER A 300 29.98 15.13 -5.20
C SER A 300 30.06 13.87 -6.07
N SER A 301 30.89 12.89 -5.70
CA SER A 301 31.06 11.65 -6.48
C SER A 301 29.78 10.81 -6.55
N SER A 302 28.95 10.85 -5.51
CA SER A 302 27.62 10.22 -5.48
C SER A 302 26.59 11.04 -6.25
N GLY A 303 26.63 12.36 -6.14
CA GLY A 303 25.72 13.28 -6.83
C GLY A 303 25.87 13.24 -8.34
N ARG A 304 27.11 13.28 -8.86
CA ARG A 304 27.38 13.21 -10.32
C ARG A 304 26.90 11.93 -11.00
N LYS A 305 26.67 10.85 -10.23
CA LYS A 305 26.11 9.59 -10.76
C LYS A 305 24.59 9.65 -10.91
N LEU A 306 23.93 10.58 -10.20
CA LEU A 306 22.47 10.63 -10.03
C LEU A 306 21.85 11.94 -10.55
N LEU A 307 22.63 13.01 -10.66
CA LEU A 307 22.17 14.37 -10.95
C LEU A 307 23.00 14.98 -12.08
N GLU A 308 22.33 15.69 -12.99
CA GLU A 308 22.96 16.50 -14.02
C GLU A 308 23.48 17.83 -13.44
N SER A 309 24.38 18.50 -14.17
CA SER A 309 24.89 19.82 -13.76
C SER A 309 23.77 20.86 -13.69
N ILE A 310 23.81 21.72 -12.68
CA ILE A 310 22.75 22.71 -12.45
C ILE A 310 22.89 23.92 -13.40
N SER A 311 22.07 23.95 -14.45
CA SER A 311 21.87 25.13 -15.29
C SER A 311 21.05 26.19 -14.56
N ASP A 312 21.10 27.44 -15.01
CA ASP A 312 20.31 28.52 -14.41
C ASP A 312 18.81 28.30 -14.62
N GLU A 313 18.41 27.75 -15.76
CA GLU A 313 17.01 27.38 -16.06
C GLU A 313 16.52 26.26 -15.13
N TYR A 314 17.35 25.24 -14.88
CA TYR A 314 16.98 24.17 -13.95
C TYR A 314 16.95 24.66 -12.49
N LEU A 315 17.83 25.58 -12.11
CA LEU A 315 17.79 26.21 -10.80
C LEU A 315 16.48 26.98 -10.58
N LEU A 316 16.03 27.73 -11.58
CA LEU A 316 14.74 28.46 -11.51
C LEU A 316 13.56 27.49 -11.35
N ASP A 317 13.51 26.41 -12.13
CA ASP A 317 12.49 25.35 -12.00
C ASP A 317 12.50 24.70 -10.60
N LEU A 318 13.69 24.45 -10.02
CA LEU A 318 13.81 23.94 -8.66
C LEU A 318 13.29 24.93 -7.62
N ILE A 319 13.55 26.24 -7.80
CA ILE A 319 13.07 27.30 -6.90
C ILE A 319 11.54 27.39 -6.97
N GLU A 320 10.94 27.36 -8.16
CA GLU A 320 9.48 27.36 -8.32
C GLU A 320 8.84 26.13 -7.68
N LYS A 321 9.41 24.94 -7.89
CA LYS A 321 8.96 23.70 -7.24
C LYS A 321 9.08 23.76 -5.73
N ALA A 322 10.16 24.36 -5.20
CA ALA A 322 10.36 24.55 -3.77
C ALA A 322 9.33 25.53 -3.18
N GLU A 323 9.09 26.67 -3.85
CA GLU A 323 8.08 27.64 -3.45
C GLU A 323 6.70 26.98 -3.34
N LYS A 324 6.28 26.27 -4.40
CA LYS A 324 5.00 25.55 -4.44
C LYS A 324 4.90 24.55 -3.28
N ARG A 325 5.92 23.73 -3.07
CA ARG A 325 5.93 22.72 -2.00
C ARG A 325 5.88 23.32 -0.60
N CYS A 326 6.52 24.48 -0.38
CA CYS A 326 6.43 25.20 0.88
C CYS A 326 5.01 25.76 1.10
N LEU A 327 4.42 26.38 0.08
CA LEU A 327 3.05 26.90 0.15
C LEU A 327 2.03 25.77 0.36
N ASP A 328 2.23 24.61 -0.25
CA ASP A 328 1.39 23.43 -0.06
C ASP A 328 1.36 22.97 1.40
N LYS A 329 2.49 23.02 2.10
CA LYS A 329 2.60 22.61 3.51
C LYS A 329 2.09 23.66 4.51
N LEU A 330 2.08 24.93 4.10
CA LEU A 330 1.78 26.04 5.00
C LEU A 330 0.37 26.61 4.82
N ILE A 331 -0.21 26.41 3.64
CA ILE A 331 -1.60 26.78 3.30
C ILE A 331 -2.44 25.50 3.22
N GLU A 332 -2.18 24.51 4.08
CA GLU A 332 -3.17 23.47 4.31
C GLU A 332 -4.43 24.16 4.84
N PRO A 333 -5.63 23.86 4.31
CA PRO A 333 -6.86 24.30 4.93
C PRO A 333 -6.89 23.71 6.34
N ASP A 334 -7.31 24.51 7.33
CA ASP A 334 -7.61 24.02 8.66
C ASP A 334 -8.33 22.67 8.52
N SER A 335 -7.67 21.60 8.95
CA SER A 335 -8.33 20.34 9.23
C SER A 335 -9.36 20.69 10.29
N ASN A 336 -10.61 20.91 9.85
CA ASN A 336 -11.70 21.28 10.73
C ASN A 336 -11.67 20.35 11.94
N GLU A 337 -11.36 20.94 13.08
CA GLU A 337 -12.07 20.66 14.32
C GLU A 337 -13.57 20.72 13.98
N ASN A 338 -14.17 19.56 13.77
CA ASN A 338 -15.54 19.18 14.17
C ASN A 338 -15.81 17.71 13.85
#